data_AF-A0A7S0ME59-F1
#
_entry.id   AF-A0A7S0ME59-F1
#
_cell.length_a   1.000
_cell.length_b   1.000
_cell.length_c   1.000
_cell.angle_alpha   90.00
_cell.angle_beta   90.00
_cell.angle_gamma   90.00
#
_symmetry.space_group_name_H-M   'P 1'
#
loop_
_entity.id
_entity.type
_entity.pdbx_description
1 polymer ?
#
loop_
_entity_poly.entity_id
_entity_poly.type
_entity_poly.pdbx_seq_one_letter_code
_entity_poly.pdbx_strand_id
1 'polypeptide(L)'
;MTFSDNSKEVLAFGTAWRGLIDKYAKIHDLSTPNGILNFATSISRQELWSEEYGVVPGSAHSVLIGGIRMRQLRVKGENCTRLLKNLVSQGLLNSLECYPMWDNAEEETVYSKEYGIRPALVGWQPYFDYISEADSQESAVEGIFANYPGSGFIVELSSNASISRNVIQHLTALQWLDFKTRALFINFVTYNPDLDLFVITRILFELLPSGVIVLSTYVHAFNLDNFRSDGPMNYARIAITCLIYLIVAMKLASLMDECRKNGLVKFGSAGWHYVQTANIVLFVLSGFVRISNNIINFIAFPDDNYDTQSVTSHILKNLNDLSTAVDLQAKIDGLNAFFLWIELGRFFQQLTGRLTRCSKTIANSVADICTFAFLFSILAFAFAILGFLFHGNELQEFSTVTNCAETLLRAMYGDANFSDITKYAGPSGFAFILIWLLVSSTVLLNMTVGIIIDTYRRVKEDEEQNIQRPSLLMTMISDFNKMFNPPDEERDEQKSSEEATTSVVQSGGWNLSGSDDDAEVSHGGSIHSRTDLSGNIKAPTVTPWKPWQDKIYPEPGQEEVDAVQSRRPENIADDAIMDGAAEVASADHA
;
A
#
# COMPACT_ATOMS: atom_id res chain seq x y z
N MET A 1 -13.39 2.61 -18.24
CA MET A 1 -13.27 3.98 -17.69
C MET A 1 -14.26 4.28 -16.56
N THR A 2 -14.93 3.28 -15.96
CA THR A 2 -15.89 3.42 -14.85
C THR A 2 -15.31 3.00 -13.49
N PHE A 3 -13.99 3.07 -13.31
CA PHE A 3 -13.32 2.70 -12.05
C PHE A 3 -13.12 3.88 -11.09
N SER A 4 -13.31 5.13 -11.53
CA SER A 4 -13.01 6.33 -10.72
C SER A 4 -14.01 6.55 -9.58
N ASP A 5 -15.30 6.46 -9.88
CA ASP A 5 -16.31 7.07 -9.01
C ASP A 5 -16.80 6.06 -7.97
N ASN A 6 -17.19 4.85 -8.41
CA ASN A 6 -17.46 3.72 -7.52
C ASN A 6 -16.31 3.42 -6.54
N SER A 7 -15.03 3.58 -6.92
CA SER A 7 -13.91 3.28 -6.01
C SER A 7 -13.76 4.32 -4.89
N LYS A 8 -14.06 5.59 -5.17
CA LYS A 8 -14.11 6.65 -4.15
C LYS A 8 -15.31 6.46 -3.23
N GLU A 9 -16.46 6.09 -3.77
CA GLU A 9 -17.68 5.82 -3.00
C GLU A 9 -17.50 4.60 -2.09
N VAL A 10 -16.98 3.49 -2.61
CA VAL A 10 -16.62 2.29 -1.83
C VAL A 10 -15.64 2.62 -0.71
N LEU A 11 -14.59 3.39 -0.98
CA LEU A 11 -13.62 3.79 0.02
C LEU A 11 -14.22 4.72 1.07
N ALA A 12 -14.99 5.73 0.66
CA ALA A 12 -15.64 6.68 1.57
C ALA A 12 -16.65 5.97 2.48
N PHE A 13 -17.50 5.13 1.91
CA PHE A 13 -18.50 4.32 2.61
C PHE A 13 -17.85 3.34 3.61
N GLY A 14 -16.86 2.56 3.17
CA GLY A 14 -16.12 1.66 4.04
C GLY A 14 -15.34 2.37 5.15
N THR A 15 -14.85 3.60 4.90
CA THR A 15 -14.15 4.41 5.91
C THR A 15 -15.12 5.03 6.92
N ALA A 16 -16.27 5.53 6.46
CA ALA A 16 -17.34 6.00 7.33
C ALA A 16 -17.85 4.87 8.24
N TRP A 17 -18.01 3.65 7.69
CA TRP A 17 -18.42 2.48 8.45
C TRP A 17 -17.40 2.06 9.53
N ARG A 18 -16.09 2.09 9.23
CA ARG A 18 -15.04 1.91 10.26
C ARG A 18 -15.11 2.98 11.35
N GLY A 19 -15.14 4.25 10.97
CA GLY A 19 -15.22 5.37 11.91
C GLY A 19 -16.47 5.33 12.80
N LEU A 20 -17.57 4.79 12.28
CA LEU A 20 -18.79 4.54 13.04
C LEU A 20 -18.61 3.43 14.09
N ILE A 21 -18.03 2.29 13.71
CA ILE A 21 -17.71 1.20 14.65
C ILE A 21 -16.74 1.70 15.73
N ASP A 22 -15.68 2.41 15.36
CA ASP A 22 -14.69 2.95 16.29
C ASP A 22 -15.29 4.01 17.23
N LYS A 23 -16.28 4.78 16.77
CA LYS A 23 -17.04 5.73 17.60
C LYS A 23 -17.91 4.99 18.61
N TYR A 24 -18.65 3.97 18.18
CA TYR A 24 -19.48 3.17 19.09
C TYR A 24 -18.62 2.36 20.08
N ALA A 25 -17.49 1.79 19.64
CA ALA A 25 -16.53 1.12 20.50
C ALA A 25 -16.05 1.99 21.66
N LYS A 26 -15.92 3.31 21.46
CA LYS A 26 -15.55 4.29 22.50
C LYS A 26 -16.69 4.68 23.45
N ILE A 27 -17.95 4.38 23.12
CA ILE A 27 -19.11 4.64 23.99
C ILE A 27 -19.25 3.55 25.06
N HIS A 28 -18.84 2.31 24.75
CA HIS A 28 -18.91 1.18 25.67
C HIS A 28 -17.58 0.96 26.39
N ASP A 29 -17.65 0.47 27.63
CA ASP A 29 -16.47 0.04 28.39
C ASP A 29 -15.99 -1.34 27.92
N LEU A 30 -15.31 -1.37 26.77
CA LEU A 30 -14.75 -2.58 26.17
C LEU A 30 -13.59 -3.20 26.97
N SER A 31 -13.19 -2.62 28.11
CA SER A 31 -12.27 -3.27 29.04
C SER A 31 -12.91 -4.43 29.80
N THR A 32 -14.24 -4.56 29.76
CA THR A 32 -15.00 -5.61 30.47
C THR A 32 -15.78 -6.52 29.52
N PRO A 33 -15.91 -7.83 29.80
CA PRO A 33 -16.73 -8.73 28.99
C PRO A 33 -18.20 -8.32 28.88
N ASN A 34 -18.76 -7.71 29.93
CA ASN A 34 -20.12 -7.17 29.92
C ASN A 34 -20.24 -5.95 28.98
N GLY A 35 -19.21 -5.11 28.89
CA GLY A 35 -19.15 -4.01 27.92
C GLY A 35 -19.18 -4.49 26.48
N ILE A 36 -18.49 -5.60 26.17
CA ILE A 36 -18.51 -6.23 24.85
C ILE A 36 -19.92 -6.76 24.51
N LEU A 37 -20.61 -7.42 25.45
CA LEU A 37 -21.98 -7.89 25.23
C LEU A 37 -23.00 -6.74 25.12
N ASN A 38 -22.78 -5.64 25.83
CA ASN A 38 -23.57 -4.41 25.67
C ASN A 38 -23.35 -3.78 24.29
N PHE A 39 -22.10 -3.73 23.81
CA PHE A 39 -21.77 -3.28 22.45
C PHE A 39 -22.44 -4.17 21.39
N ALA A 40 -22.37 -5.50 21.52
CA ALA A 40 -23.09 -6.44 20.66
C ALA A 40 -24.62 -6.21 20.68
N THR A 41 -25.18 -5.79 21.83
CA THR A 41 -26.60 -5.42 21.94
C THR A 41 -26.93 -4.19 21.09
N SER A 42 -26.10 -3.13 21.14
CA SER A 42 -26.27 -1.93 20.31
C SER A 42 -26.14 -2.22 18.81
N ILE A 43 -25.21 -3.09 18.40
CA ILE A 43 -25.16 -3.61 17.01
C ILE A 43 -26.49 -4.30 16.65
N SER A 44 -26.97 -5.21 17.50
CA SER A 44 -28.19 -5.99 17.22
C SER A 44 -29.48 -5.16 17.15
N ARG A 45 -29.52 -4.00 17.79
CA ARG A 45 -30.63 -3.04 17.73
C ARG A 45 -30.66 -2.21 16.46
N GLN A 46 -29.67 -2.35 15.59
CA GLN A 46 -29.51 -1.49 14.42
C GLN A 46 -29.26 -0.02 14.78
N GLU A 47 -28.80 0.30 16.01
CA GLU A 47 -28.46 1.68 16.42
C GLU A 47 -27.34 2.30 15.55
N LEU A 48 -26.57 1.45 14.86
CA LEU A 48 -25.58 1.83 13.84
C LEU A 48 -26.19 2.28 12.49
N TRP A 49 -27.38 1.80 12.11
CA TRP A 49 -27.92 1.98 10.75
C TRP A 49 -29.44 2.23 10.67
N SER A 50 -30.12 2.46 11.79
CA SER A 50 -31.53 2.86 11.87
C SER A 50 -31.69 4.38 11.85
N GLU A 51 -32.67 4.89 11.09
CA GLU A 51 -33.04 6.31 11.05
C GLU A 51 -33.42 6.88 12.42
N GLU A 52 -33.94 6.03 13.33
CA GLU A 52 -34.53 6.43 14.62
C GLU A 52 -33.51 7.06 15.60
N TYR A 53 -32.22 6.77 15.45
CA TYR A 53 -31.14 7.24 16.36
C TYR A 53 -30.25 8.33 15.75
N GLY A 54 -30.67 8.89 14.61
CA GLY A 54 -30.02 10.01 13.94
C GLY A 54 -29.21 9.60 12.73
N VAL A 55 -29.40 10.32 11.62
CA VAL A 55 -28.72 10.09 10.34
C VAL A 55 -27.21 10.24 10.50
N VAL A 56 -26.49 9.11 10.57
CA VAL A 56 -25.06 9.10 10.24
C VAL A 56 -24.96 9.14 8.71
N PRO A 57 -24.20 10.09 8.12
CA PRO A 57 -23.97 10.11 6.69
C PRO A 57 -23.35 8.78 6.23
N GLY A 58 -24.10 8.00 5.46
CA GLY A 58 -23.69 6.67 5.00
C GLY A 58 -24.18 5.47 5.82
N SER A 59 -25.24 5.56 6.63
CA SER A 59 -25.90 4.33 7.15
C SER A 59 -27.42 4.27 7.05
N ALA A 60 -28.13 5.38 6.78
CA ALA A 60 -29.60 5.48 6.81
C ALA A 60 -30.40 4.51 5.92
N HIS A 61 -29.76 3.85 4.94
CA HIS A 61 -30.40 2.87 4.06
C HIS A 61 -29.71 1.48 4.08
N SER A 62 -28.76 1.24 4.99
CA SER A 62 -28.05 -0.05 5.08
C SER A 62 -28.87 -1.10 5.82
N VAL A 63 -29.07 -2.27 5.21
CA VAL A 63 -29.86 -3.38 5.76
C VAL A 63 -28.94 -4.52 6.20
N LEU A 64 -29.17 -5.08 7.40
CA LEU A 64 -28.50 -6.29 7.88
C LEU A 64 -29.00 -7.52 7.09
N ILE A 65 -28.10 -8.25 6.44
CA ILE A 65 -28.43 -9.50 5.74
C ILE A 65 -28.22 -10.69 6.69
N GLY A 66 -29.27 -11.50 6.85
CA GLY A 66 -29.26 -12.67 7.73
C GLY A 66 -29.30 -12.28 9.21
N GLY A 67 -28.13 -12.14 9.82
CA GLY A 67 -27.99 -11.94 11.27
C GLY A 67 -26.56 -11.59 11.68
N ILE A 68 -26.31 -11.56 12.98
CA ILE A 68 -24.99 -11.32 13.56
C ILE A 68 -24.50 -12.63 14.17
N ARG A 69 -23.35 -13.13 13.71
CA ARG A 69 -22.71 -14.31 14.27
C ARG A 69 -21.67 -13.88 15.30
N MET A 70 -21.76 -14.45 16.50
CA MET A 70 -20.73 -14.33 17.54
C MET A 70 -20.02 -15.67 17.71
N ARG A 71 -18.69 -15.69 17.68
CA ARG A 71 -17.89 -16.92 17.86
C ARG A 71 -16.86 -16.71 18.97
N GLN A 72 -16.82 -17.62 19.93
CA GLN A 72 -15.93 -17.59 21.08
C GLN A 72 -14.90 -18.72 21.01
N LEU A 73 -13.63 -18.37 21.19
CA LEU A 73 -12.55 -19.33 21.42
C LEU A 73 -12.14 -19.31 22.91
N ARG A 74 -11.92 -20.51 23.46
CA ARG A 74 -11.65 -20.76 24.87
C ARG A 74 -10.46 -21.68 25.03
N VAL A 75 -9.69 -21.52 26.11
CA VAL A 75 -8.60 -22.43 26.49
C VAL A 75 -8.95 -23.29 27.70
N LYS A 76 -8.34 -24.47 27.77
CA LYS A 76 -8.42 -25.36 28.92
C LYS A 76 -7.80 -24.69 30.16
N GLY A 77 -8.28 -25.08 31.34
CA GLY A 77 -7.65 -24.71 32.60
C GLY A 77 -6.46 -25.61 32.90
N GLU A 78 -5.32 -25.01 33.21
CA GLU A 78 -4.12 -25.74 33.61
C GLU A 78 -3.72 -25.42 35.06
N ASN A 79 -2.88 -26.28 35.65
CA ASN A 79 -2.32 -26.02 36.97
C ASN A 79 -1.21 -24.96 36.86
N CYS A 80 -1.41 -23.79 37.46
CA CYS A 80 -0.44 -22.69 37.50
C CYS A 80 1.02 -23.11 37.77
N THR A 81 1.97 -22.33 37.24
CA THR A 81 3.41 -22.64 37.28
C THR A 81 3.96 -22.87 38.70
N ARG A 82 5.13 -23.52 38.78
CA ARG A 82 5.74 -23.97 40.07
C ARG A 82 5.95 -22.84 41.09
N LEU A 83 6.13 -21.60 40.66
CA LEU A 83 6.24 -20.43 41.55
C LEU A 83 4.93 -20.14 42.28
N LEU A 84 3.79 -20.17 41.59
CA LEU A 84 2.46 -20.04 42.20
C LEU A 84 2.14 -21.24 43.09
N LYS A 85 2.53 -22.47 42.70
CA LYS A 85 2.36 -23.67 43.56
C LYS A 85 3.04 -23.53 44.92
N ASN A 86 4.19 -22.86 45.00
CA ASN A 86 4.84 -22.59 46.28
C ASN A 86 4.00 -21.66 47.17
N LEU A 87 3.44 -20.59 46.62
CA LEU A 87 2.57 -19.64 47.35
C LEU A 87 1.27 -20.31 47.81
N VAL A 88 0.66 -21.15 46.98
CA VAL A 88 -0.50 -21.97 47.34
C VAL A 88 -0.15 -22.96 48.46
N SER A 89 1.00 -23.64 48.38
CA SER A 89 1.47 -24.56 49.43
C SER A 89 1.79 -23.89 50.76
N GLN A 90 2.06 -22.58 50.75
CA GLN A 90 2.26 -21.74 51.93
C GLN A 90 0.94 -21.17 52.49
N GLY A 91 -0.21 -21.49 51.90
CA GLY A 91 -1.52 -20.99 52.31
C GLY A 91 -1.76 -19.50 52.00
N LEU A 92 -0.89 -18.88 51.18
CA LEU A 92 -1.01 -17.47 50.79
C LEU A 92 -1.99 -17.26 49.62
N LEU A 93 -2.31 -18.32 48.89
CA LEU A 93 -3.27 -18.34 47.78
C LEU A 93 -4.09 -19.63 47.81
N ASN A 94 -5.35 -19.57 47.38
CA ASN A 94 -6.16 -20.76 47.12
C ASN A 94 -5.68 -21.49 45.86
N SER A 95 -6.14 -22.72 45.64
CA SER A 95 -5.95 -23.41 44.36
C SER A 95 -6.48 -22.56 43.22
N LEU A 96 -5.61 -22.18 42.29
CA LEU A 96 -5.91 -21.31 41.15
C LEU A 96 -5.71 -22.13 39.87
N GLU A 97 -6.74 -22.22 39.03
CA GLU A 97 -6.54 -22.61 37.62
C GLU A 97 -5.91 -21.43 36.88
N CYS A 98 -4.89 -21.71 36.09
CA CYS A 98 -4.29 -20.76 35.17
C CYS A 98 -4.82 -21.00 33.77
N TYR A 99 -4.90 -19.93 33.00
CA TYR A 99 -5.36 -19.96 31.61
C TYR A 99 -4.23 -19.43 30.73
N PRO A 100 -3.60 -20.28 29.89
CA PRO A 100 -2.42 -19.88 29.12
C PRO A 100 -2.77 -18.87 28.03
N MET A 101 -1.78 -18.43 27.26
CA MET A 101 -2.01 -17.73 25.99
C MET A 101 -2.71 -18.67 24.99
N TRP A 102 -3.26 -18.14 23.90
CA TRP A 102 -3.87 -19.00 22.88
C TRP A 102 -2.82 -19.90 22.22
N ASP A 103 -3.11 -21.20 22.19
CA ASP A 103 -2.46 -22.23 21.37
C ASP A 103 -3.55 -23.22 20.95
N ASN A 104 -3.48 -23.72 19.72
CA ASN A 104 -4.41 -24.71 19.17
C ASN A 104 -4.41 -26.01 19.99
N ALA A 105 -3.28 -26.37 20.63
CA ALA A 105 -3.22 -27.52 21.54
C ALA A 105 -4.12 -27.34 22.79
N GLU A 106 -4.29 -26.10 23.25
CA GLU A 106 -4.97 -25.74 24.48
C GLU A 106 -6.45 -25.38 24.29
N GLU A 107 -7.00 -25.48 23.08
CA GLU A 107 -8.42 -25.21 22.79
C GLU A 107 -9.37 -26.06 23.67
N GLU A 108 -10.34 -25.42 24.33
CA GLU A 108 -11.40 -26.07 25.08
C GLU A 108 -12.52 -26.50 24.14
N THR A 109 -12.59 -27.80 23.83
CA THR A 109 -13.62 -28.39 22.94
C THR A 109 -14.88 -28.89 23.68
N VAL A 110 -14.89 -28.79 25.02
CA VAL A 110 -16.04 -29.14 25.87
C VAL A 110 -16.29 -27.98 26.82
N TYR A 111 -17.40 -27.27 26.62
CA TYR A 111 -17.68 -26.04 27.37
C TYR A 111 -17.72 -26.28 28.87
N SER A 112 -16.84 -25.63 29.63
CA SER A 112 -16.77 -25.78 31.07
C SER A 112 -16.66 -24.44 31.79
N LYS A 113 -17.15 -24.40 33.04
CA LYS A 113 -17.14 -23.20 33.90
C LYS A 113 -16.60 -23.50 35.29
N GLU A 114 -15.58 -22.74 35.66
CA GLU A 114 -15.05 -22.66 37.03
C GLU A 114 -15.99 -21.83 37.92
N TYR A 115 -16.44 -20.68 37.42
CA TYR A 115 -17.32 -19.72 38.10
C TYR A 115 -18.61 -19.42 37.30
N GLY A 116 -19.62 -18.86 37.98
CA GLY A 116 -20.91 -18.55 37.39
C GLY A 116 -21.87 -19.74 37.31
N ILE A 117 -23.00 -19.57 36.61
CA ILE A 117 -24.03 -20.60 36.50
C ILE A 117 -23.63 -21.63 35.44
N ARG A 118 -23.57 -22.90 35.83
CA ARG A 118 -23.24 -24.02 34.91
C ARG A 118 -24.38 -24.27 33.92
N PRO A 119 -24.12 -24.50 32.61
CA PRO A 119 -25.16 -24.73 31.60
C PRO A 119 -26.16 -25.83 31.97
N ALA A 120 -25.68 -26.92 32.59
CA ALA A 120 -26.50 -28.05 33.04
C ALA A 120 -27.61 -27.67 34.05
N LEU A 121 -27.53 -26.51 34.71
CA LEU A 121 -28.54 -26.03 35.68
C LEU A 121 -29.64 -25.18 35.04
N VAL A 122 -29.45 -24.71 33.81
CA VAL A 122 -30.34 -23.73 33.13
C VAL A 122 -30.99 -24.32 31.87
N GLY A 123 -30.62 -25.56 31.53
CA GLY A 123 -30.94 -26.19 30.26
C GLY A 123 -29.81 -25.97 29.26
N TRP A 124 -29.37 -27.06 28.61
CA TRP A 124 -28.34 -26.98 27.57
C TRP A 124 -28.86 -26.22 26.34
N GLN A 125 -27.97 -25.51 25.67
CA GLN A 125 -28.28 -24.61 24.55
C GLN A 125 -27.20 -24.75 23.47
N PRO A 126 -27.52 -24.59 22.17
CA PRO A 126 -26.58 -24.88 21.07
C PRO A 126 -25.26 -24.10 21.12
N TYR A 127 -25.24 -22.91 21.72
CA TYR A 127 -24.02 -22.10 21.89
C TYR A 127 -23.08 -22.54 23.02
N PHE A 128 -23.36 -23.71 23.62
CA PHE A 128 -22.41 -24.45 24.45
C PHE A 128 -21.81 -25.67 23.73
N ASP A 129 -22.30 -25.99 22.53
CA ASP A 129 -21.74 -27.04 21.69
C ASP A 129 -20.53 -26.48 20.91
N TYR A 130 -19.44 -27.23 20.92
CA TYR A 130 -18.23 -26.90 20.16
C TYR A 130 -18.43 -27.26 18.69
N ILE A 131 -18.10 -26.33 17.80
CA ILE A 131 -18.21 -26.50 16.36
C ILE A 131 -16.79 -26.53 15.77
N SER A 132 -16.50 -27.56 14.95
CA SER A 132 -15.21 -27.71 14.30
C SER A 132 -15.01 -26.67 13.20
N GLU A 133 -13.76 -26.42 12.79
CA GLU A 133 -13.46 -25.51 11.67
C GLU A 133 -14.18 -25.94 10.38
N ALA A 134 -14.28 -27.24 10.09
CA ALA A 134 -14.98 -27.77 8.92
C ALA A 134 -16.50 -27.52 8.97
N ASP A 135 -17.11 -27.59 10.16
CA ASP A 135 -18.57 -27.43 10.35
C ASP A 135 -18.99 -25.97 10.50
N SER A 136 -18.13 -25.13 11.08
CA SER A 136 -18.37 -23.68 11.26
C SER A 136 -18.42 -22.93 9.92
N GLN A 137 -17.69 -23.47 8.95
CA GLN A 137 -17.40 -22.90 7.64
C GLN A 137 -16.73 -21.51 7.68
N GLU A 138 -16.10 -21.13 8.80
CA GLU A 138 -15.28 -19.91 8.89
C GLU A 138 -13.82 -20.18 8.54
N SER A 139 -13.17 -19.20 7.91
CA SER A 139 -11.71 -19.21 7.73
C SER A 139 -11.01 -18.81 9.02
N ALA A 140 -9.78 -19.30 9.20
CA ALA A 140 -8.87 -18.79 10.23
C ALA A 140 -8.67 -17.25 10.12
N VAL A 141 -8.49 -16.60 11.27
CA VAL A 141 -8.29 -15.15 11.40
C VAL A 141 -6.96 -14.88 12.08
N GLU A 142 -6.12 -14.09 11.42
CA GLU A 142 -4.88 -13.55 11.99
C GLU A 142 -5.22 -12.35 12.89
N GLY A 143 -4.96 -12.50 14.19
CA GLY A 143 -5.04 -11.44 15.19
C GLY A 143 -3.70 -10.76 15.42
N ILE A 144 -3.63 -9.87 16.41
CA ILE A 144 -2.39 -9.18 16.79
C ILE A 144 -1.46 -10.14 17.57
N PHE A 145 -2.03 -11.05 18.37
CA PHE A 145 -1.27 -11.90 19.28
C PHE A 145 -1.21 -13.37 18.87
N ALA A 146 -2.20 -13.85 18.10
CA ALA A 146 -2.20 -15.23 17.60
C ALA A 146 -3.05 -15.40 16.33
N ASN A 147 -2.84 -16.55 15.67
CA ASN A 147 -3.71 -17.04 14.61
C ASN A 147 -4.80 -17.93 15.20
N TYR A 148 -6.05 -17.60 14.90
CA TYR A 148 -7.23 -18.26 15.44
C TYR A 148 -7.93 -19.10 14.36
N PRO A 149 -8.19 -20.41 14.59
CA PRO A 149 -8.91 -21.25 13.64
C PRO A 149 -10.38 -20.83 13.47
N GLY A 150 -11.07 -21.41 12.48
CA GLY A 150 -12.52 -21.20 12.29
C GLY A 150 -13.43 -21.83 13.36
N SER A 151 -12.90 -22.72 14.21
CA SER A 151 -13.64 -23.44 15.26
C SER A 151 -14.16 -22.55 16.40
N GLY A 152 -14.96 -23.15 17.30
CA GLY A 152 -15.31 -22.57 18.60
C GLY A 152 -16.77 -22.73 18.98
N PHE A 153 -17.20 -21.92 19.95
CA PHE A 153 -18.59 -21.86 20.41
C PHE A 153 -19.31 -20.72 19.71
N ILE A 154 -20.39 -21.00 18.98
CA ILE A 154 -21.05 -20.03 18.10
C ILE A 154 -22.46 -19.70 18.62
N VAL A 155 -22.79 -18.41 18.68
CA VAL A 155 -24.14 -17.89 18.87
C VAL A 155 -24.54 -17.18 17.57
N GLU A 156 -25.70 -17.52 17.01
CA GLU A 156 -26.29 -16.75 15.91
C GLU A 156 -27.42 -15.87 16.45
N LEU A 157 -27.25 -14.56 16.30
CA LEU A 157 -28.24 -13.55 16.63
C LEU A 157 -29.08 -13.24 15.39
N SER A 158 -30.40 -13.31 15.54
CA SER A 158 -31.35 -12.98 14.47
C SER A 158 -31.29 -11.50 14.06
N SER A 159 -31.82 -11.19 12.88
CA SER A 159 -32.12 -9.81 12.46
C SER A 159 -33.13 -9.08 13.36
N ASN A 160 -33.92 -9.81 14.15
CA ASN A 160 -34.88 -9.24 15.11
C ASN A 160 -34.17 -8.83 16.42
N ALA A 161 -34.01 -7.52 16.61
CA ALA A 161 -33.38 -6.91 17.77
C ALA A 161 -33.91 -7.41 19.12
N SER A 162 -35.21 -7.68 19.25
CA SER A 162 -35.84 -8.12 20.51
C SER A 162 -35.46 -9.56 20.88
N ILE A 163 -35.39 -10.46 19.89
CA ILE A 163 -34.93 -11.84 20.09
C ILE A 163 -33.45 -11.84 20.43
N SER A 164 -32.64 -11.13 19.64
CA SER A 164 -31.19 -11.05 19.82
C SER A 164 -30.81 -10.42 21.16
N ARG A 165 -31.53 -9.40 21.62
CA ARG A 165 -31.38 -8.83 22.97
C ARG A 165 -31.63 -9.86 24.07
N ASN A 166 -32.67 -10.69 23.96
CA ASN A 166 -32.97 -11.72 24.96
C ASN A 166 -31.84 -12.76 25.02
N VAL A 167 -31.35 -13.22 23.87
CA VAL A 167 -30.18 -14.11 23.78
C VAL A 167 -28.97 -13.47 24.45
N ILE A 168 -28.60 -12.23 24.12
CA ILE A 168 -27.44 -11.56 24.74
C ILE A 168 -27.63 -11.36 26.25
N GLN A 169 -28.84 -10.98 26.71
CA GLN A 169 -29.13 -10.89 28.15
C GLN A 169 -28.94 -12.22 28.87
N HIS A 170 -29.30 -13.33 28.23
CA HIS A 170 -29.04 -14.68 28.75
C HIS A 170 -27.53 -15.00 28.77
N LEU A 171 -26.77 -14.68 27.72
CA LEU A 171 -25.31 -14.85 27.70
C LEU A 171 -24.63 -14.03 28.81
N THR A 172 -25.07 -12.79 29.06
CA THR A 172 -24.59 -11.94 30.15
C THR A 172 -24.93 -12.53 31.52
N ALA A 173 -26.18 -12.96 31.73
CA ALA A 173 -26.61 -13.55 33.00
C ALA A 173 -25.86 -14.86 33.34
N LEU A 174 -25.48 -15.62 32.31
CA LEU A 174 -24.66 -16.83 32.49
C LEU A 174 -23.17 -16.55 32.61
N GLN A 175 -22.69 -15.34 32.31
CA GLN A 175 -21.26 -15.05 32.11
C GLN A 175 -20.66 -15.94 31.01
N TRP A 176 -21.21 -15.90 29.79
CA TRP A 176 -20.70 -16.71 28.66
C TRP A 176 -19.24 -16.40 28.32
N LEU A 177 -18.85 -15.12 28.47
CA LEU A 177 -17.47 -14.66 28.43
C LEU A 177 -16.87 -14.66 29.84
N ASP A 178 -15.70 -15.28 30.00
CA ASP A 178 -15.00 -15.50 31.28
C ASP A 178 -13.47 -15.61 31.05
N PHE A 179 -12.71 -15.90 32.11
CA PHE A 179 -11.23 -15.97 32.08
C PHE A 179 -10.64 -17.01 31.11
N LYS A 180 -11.40 -18.02 30.71
CA LYS A 180 -11.02 -19.01 29.68
C LYS A 180 -11.05 -18.46 28.27
N THR A 181 -11.78 -17.37 28.05
CA THR A 181 -11.98 -16.78 26.72
C THR A 181 -10.68 -16.15 26.21
N ARG A 182 -10.31 -16.43 24.96
CA ARG A 182 -9.13 -15.83 24.30
C ARG A 182 -9.45 -14.98 23.09
N ALA A 183 -10.48 -15.35 22.34
CA ALA A 183 -10.99 -14.50 21.26
C ALA A 183 -12.53 -14.50 21.27
N LEU A 184 -13.11 -13.35 20.95
CA LEU A 184 -14.50 -13.23 20.53
C LEU A 184 -14.54 -12.53 19.16
N PHE A 185 -15.16 -13.19 18.19
CA PHE A 185 -15.48 -12.63 16.88
C PHE A 185 -16.94 -12.19 16.86
N ILE A 186 -17.21 -11.01 16.29
CA ILE A 186 -18.56 -10.55 15.93
C ILE A 186 -18.54 -10.28 14.41
N ASN A 187 -19.19 -11.16 13.66
CA ASN A 187 -19.21 -11.19 12.20
C ASN A 187 -20.64 -10.90 11.70
N PHE A 188 -20.78 -9.92 10.81
CA PHE A 188 -22.06 -9.61 10.17
C PHE A 188 -21.86 -8.93 8.81
N VAL A 189 -22.89 -8.97 7.96
CA VAL A 189 -22.89 -8.30 6.66
C VAL A 189 -24.09 -7.35 6.55
N THR A 190 -23.82 -6.13 6.13
CA THR A 190 -24.85 -5.17 5.72
C THR A 190 -24.80 -4.93 4.21
N TYR A 191 -25.91 -4.49 3.63
CA TYR A 191 -26.02 -4.12 2.23
C TYR A 191 -26.71 -2.76 2.09
N ASN A 192 -26.14 -1.88 1.28
CA ASN A 192 -26.69 -0.58 0.95
C ASN A 192 -27.31 -0.65 -0.47
N PRO A 193 -28.64 -0.50 -0.60
CA PRO A 193 -29.34 -0.60 -1.88
C PRO A 193 -29.10 0.60 -2.80
N ASP A 194 -28.78 1.79 -2.27
CA ASP A 194 -28.54 2.98 -3.08
C ASP A 194 -27.17 2.94 -3.77
N LEU A 195 -26.19 2.32 -3.12
CA LEU A 195 -24.83 2.16 -3.62
C LEU A 195 -24.57 0.79 -4.27
N ASP A 196 -25.50 -0.17 -4.12
CA ASP A 196 -25.32 -1.58 -4.50
C ASP A 196 -24.05 -2.20 -3.87
N LEU A 197 -23.79 -1.85 -2.59
CA LEU A 197 -22.58 -2.26 -1.86
C LEU A 197 -22.89 -3.17 -0.67
N PHE A 198 -22.15 -4.26 -0.59
CA PHE A 198 -22.08 -5.14 0.58
C PHE A 198 -20.92 -4.70 1.47
N VAL A 199 -21.11 -4.79 2.78
CA VAL A 199 -20.08 -4.51 3.78
C VAL A 199 -19.95 -5.70 4.72
N ILE A 200 -18.84 -6.42 4.60
CA ILE A 200 -18.44 -7.40 5.62
C ILE A 200 -17.83 -6.64 6.79
N THR A 201 -18.40 -6.84 7.97
CA THR A 201 -17.84 -6.37 9.23
C THR A 201 -17.41 -7.58 10.07
N ARG A 202 -16.15 -7.59 10.49
CA ARG A 202 -15.60 -8.55 11.44
C ARG A 202 -14.95 -7.77 12.57
N ILE A 203 -15.34 -8.05 13.80
CA ILE A 203 -14.79 -7.41 15.00
C ILE A 203 -14.19 -8.50 15.87
N LEU A 204 -12.88 -8.43 16.12
CA LEU A 204 -12.14 -9.35 16.96
C LEU A 204 -11.78 -8.66 18.28
N PHE A 205 -12.19 -9.28 19.39
CA PHE A 205 -11.69 -8.99 20.73
C PHE A 205 -10.71 -10.08 21.15
N GLU A 206 -9.44 -9.74 21.30
CA GLU A 206 -8.40 -10.63 21.87
C GLU A 206 -8.32 -10.38 23.38
N LEU A 207 -8.63 -11.41 24.18
CA LEU A 207 -8.62 -11.34 25.65
C LEU A 207 -7.34 -12.01 26.16
N LEU A 208 -6.36 -11.20 26.54
CA LEU A 208 -5.04 -11.69 26.95
C LEU A 208 -5.08 -12.31 28.37
N PRO A 209 -4.15 -13.25 28.69
CA PRO A 209 -3.99 -13.79 30.05
C PRO A 209 -3.73 -12.73 31.13
N SER A 210 -3.27 -11.54 30.74
CA SER A 210 -3.11 -10.37 31.63
C SER A 210 -4.43 -9.67 32.01
N GLY A 211 -5.56 -10.08 31.43
CA GLY A 211 -6.86 -9.41 31.56
C GLY A 211 -7.05 -8.21 30.63
N VAL A 212 -6.06 -7.87 29.81
CA VAL A 212 -6.17 -6.81 28.79
C VAL A 212 -7.00 -7.32 27.62
N ILE A 213 -7.96 -6.51 27.17
CA ILE A 213 -8.79 -6.78 25.99
C ILE A 213 -8.32 -5.85 24.86
N VAL A 214 -8.00 -6.41 23.70
CA VAL A 214 -7.55 -5.67 22.52
C VAL A 214 -8.58 -5.83 21.39
N LEU A 215 -8.94 -4.72 20.77
CA LEU A 215 -9.93 -4.64 19.69
C LEU A 215 -9.24 -4.53 18.33
N SER A 216 -9.63 -5.40 17.39
CA SER A 216 -9.26 -5.33 15.98
C SER A 216 -10.52 -5.31 15.12
N THR A 217 -10.66 -4.27 14.28
CA THR A 217 -11.83 -4.07 13.40
C THR A 217 -11.45 -4.24 11.94
N TYR A 218 -12.06 -5.22 11.25
CA TYR A 218 -11.97 -5.38 9.80
C TYR A 218 -13.31 -5.05 9.14
N VAL A 219 -13.27 -4.13 8.18
CA VAL A 219 -14.42 -3.73 7.36
C VAL A 219 -13.99 -3.77 5.91
N HIS A 220 -14.78 -4.43 5.08
CA HIS A 220 -14.57 -4.52 3.64
C HIS A 220 -15.87 -4.25 2.89
N ALA A 221 -15.92 -3.11 2.20
CA ALA A 221 -17.00 -2.73 1.32
C ALA A 221 -16.68 -3.19 -0.12
N PHE A 222 -17.61 -3.86 -0.78
CA PHE A 222 -17.45 -4.43 -2.11
C PHE A 222 -18.79 -4.50 -2.85
N ASN A 223 -18.74 -4.46 -4.19
CA ASN A 223 -19.90 -4.74 -5.03
C ASN A 223 -19.76 -6.18 -5.58
N LEU A 224 -20.83 -6.97 -5.54
CA LEU A 224 -20.86 -8.33 -6.11
C LEU A 224 -20.90 -8.34 -7.64
N ASP A 225 -21.45 -7.28 -8.21
CA ASP A 225 -21.98 -7.29 -9.55
C ASP A 225 -21.27 -6.30 -10.47
N ASN A 226 -20.26 -6.84 -11.15
CA ASN A 226 -19.57 -6.14 -12.23
C ASN A 226 -20.43 -5.98 -13.51
N PHE A 227 -21.61 -6.61 -13.55
CA PHE A 227 -22.44 -6.80 -14.75
C PHE A 227 -23.90 -6.31 -14.63
N ARG A 228 -24.41 -5.91 -13.43
CA ARG A 228 -25.80 -5.48 -13.14
C ARG A 228 -26.38 -4.30 -13.92
N SER A 229 -25.62 -3.74 -14.86
CA SER A 229 -26.16 -2.74 -15.77
C SER A 229 -27.02 -3.44 -16.81
N ASP A 230 -28.28 -3.73 -16.47
CA ASP A 230 -29.32 -4.12 -17.42
C ASP A 230 -29.45 -3.01 -18.48
N GLY A 231 -28.75 -3.20 -19.61
CA GLY A 231 -28.67 -2.20 -20.66
C GLY A 231 -27.42 -2.28 -21.55
N PRO A 232 -27.29 -1.36 -22.52
CA PRO A 232 -26.24 -1.39 -23.53
C PRO A 232 -24.81 -1.34 -22.98
N MET A 233 -24.63 -0.75 -21.78
CA MET A 233 -23.33 -0.60 -21.14
C MET A 233 -22.71 -1.95 -20.74
N ASN A 234 -23.51 -2.93 -20.30
CA ASN A 234 -23.00 -4.25 -19.96
C ASN A 234 -22.51 -5.01 -21.21
N TYR A 235 -23.30 -5.01 -22.29
CA TYR A 235 -22.87 -5.56 -23.58
C TYR A 235 -21.57 -4.93 -24.08
N ALA A 236 -21.41 -3.60 -23.92
CA ALA A 236 -20.16 -2.91 -24.25
C ALA A 236 -18.97 -3.35 -23.36
N ARG A 237 -19.17 -3.51 -22.04
CA ARG A 237 -18.14 -4.04 -21.10
C ARG A 237 -17.71 -5.45 -21.47
N ILE A 238 -18.65 -6.33 -21.80
CA ILE A 238 -18.38 -7.71 -22.25
C ILE A 238 -17.59 -7.68 -23.57
N ALA A 239 -18.03 -6.91 -24.56
CA ALA A 239 -17.35 -6.79 -25.85
C ALA A 239 -15.90 -6.27 -25.72
N ILE A 240 -15.69 -5.25 -24.88
CA ILE A 240 -14.34 -4.71 -24.56
C ILE A 240 -13.49 -5.78 -23.85
N THR A 241 -14.07 -6.54 -22.92
CA THR A 241 -13.36 -7.61 -22.21
C THR A 241 -12.92 -8.72 -23.18
N CYS A 242 -13.81 -9.17 -24.07
CA CYS A 242 -13.48 -10.12 -25.13
C CYS A 242 -12.38 -9.60 -26.07
N LEU A 243 -12.41 -8.31 -26.44
CA LEU A 243 -11.37 -7.68 -27.25
C LEU A 243 -10.01 -7.65 -26.53
N ILE A 244 -9.98 -7.37 -25.22
CA ILE A 244 -8.75 -7.41 -24.42
C ILE A 244 -8.15 -8.82 -24.40
N TYR A 245 -8.96 -9.86 -24.15
CA TYR A 245 -8.47 -11.25 -24.16
C TYR A 245 -8.03 -11.71 -25.56
N LEU A 246 -8.68 -11.22 -26.63
CA LEU A 246 -8.21 -11.44 -28.00
C LEU A 246 -6.82 -10.82 -28.23
N ILE A 247 -6.58 -9.59 -27.74
CA ILE A 247 -5.27 -8.94 -27.81
C ILE A 247 -4.21 -9.71 -27.01
N VAL A 248 -4.54 -10.22 -25.81
CA VAL A 248 -3.65 -11.06 -25.01
C VAL A 248 -3.32 -12.37 -25.75
N ALA A 249 -4.31 -13.02 -26.37
CA ALA A 249 -4.10 -14.22 -27.17
C ALA A 249 -3.18 -13.96 -28.39
N MET A 250 -3.35 -12.82 -29.07
CA MET A 250 -2.44 -12.40 -30.15
C MET A 250 -1.02 -12.14 -29.65
N LYS A 251 -0.85 -11.45 -28.50
CA LYS A 251 0.46 -11.27 -27.86
C LYS A 251 1.12 -12.62 -27.55
N LEU A 252 0.39 -13.54 -26.92
CA LEU A 252 0.87 -14.89 -26.61
C LEU A 252 1.30 -15.64 -27.88
N ALA A 253 0.51 -15.58 -28.96
CA ALA A 253 0.88 -16.18 -30.24
C ALA A 253 2.17 -15.61 -30.83
N SER A 254 2.36 -14.28 -30.80
CA SER A 254 3.62 -13.65 -31.26
C SER A 254 4.82 -14.04 -30.41
N LEU A 255 4.66 -14.12 -29.08
CA LEU A 255 5.71 -14.54 -28.15
C LEU A 255 6.14 -16.00 -28.39
N MET A 256 5.17 -16.90 -28.64
CA MET A 256 5.44 -18.30 -28.97
C MET A 256 6.16 -18.46 -30.32
N ASP A 257 5.78 -17.68 -31.34
CA ASP A 257 6.44 -17.70 -32.65
C ASP A 257 7.87 -17.15 -32.59
N GLU A 258 8.11 -16.08 -31.83
CA GLU A 258 9.47 -15.56 -31.58
C GLU A 258 10.33 -16.58 -30.82
N CYS A 259 9.78 -17.20 -29.77
CA CYS A 259 10.46 -18.27 -29.04
C CYS A 259 10.78 -19.48 -29.94
N ARG A 260 9.87 -19.85 -30.85
CA ARG A 260 10.06 -20.95 -31.81
C ARG A 260 11.16 -20.65 -32.83
N LYS A 261 11.27 -19.39 -33.29
CA LYS A 261 12.27 -18.95 -34.27
C LYS A 261 13.66 -18.74 -33.66
N ASN A 262 13.74 -18.12 -32.49
CA ASN A 262 15.00 -17.70 -31.87
C ASN A 262 15.57 -18.73 -30.86
N GLY A 263 14.74 -19.65 -30.39
CA GLY A 263 15.08 -20.66 -29.39
C GLY A 263 15.08 -20.12 -27.95
N LEU A 264 14.76 -21.00 -26.99
CA LEU A 264 14.62 -20.67 -25.57
C LEU A 264 15.85 -19.95 -24.97
N VAL A 265 17.06 -20.29 -25.42
CA VAL A 265 18.32 -19.71 -24.92
C VAL A 265 18.44 -18.22 -25.25
N LYS A 266 18.09 -17.82 -26.49
CA LYS A 266 18.07 -16.39 -26.85
C LYS A 266 16.88 -15.67 -26.21
N PHE A 267 15.74 -16.35 -26.12
CA PHE A 267 14.54 -15.80 -25.49
C PHE A 267 14.80 -15.38 -24.03
N GLY A 268 15.45 -16.22 -23.22
CA GLY A 268 15.83 -15.91 -21.83
C GLY A 268 16.95 -14.87 -21.67
N SER A 269 17.70 -14.52 -22.72
CA SER A 269 18.78 -13.52 -22.64
C SER A 269 18.31 -12.06 -22.65
N ALA A 270 17.04 -11.80 -22.96
CA ALA A 270 16.50 -10.45 -23.07
C ALA A 270 15.53 -10.12 -21.93
N GLY A 271 15.91 -9.17 -21.06
CA GLY A 271 15.13 -8.79 -19.86
C GLY A 271 13.67 -8.44 -20.12
N TRP A 272 13.36 -7.87 -21.29
CA TRP A 272 11.98 -7.50 -21.68
C TRP A 272 11.04 -8.69 -21.85
N HIS A 273 11.53 -9.87 -22.21
CA HIS A 273 10.68 -11.05 -22.38
C HIS A 273 10.13 -11.55 -21.04
N TYR A 274 10.84 -11.34 -19.93
CA TYR A 274 10.34 -11.66 -18.59
C TYR A 274 9.16 -10.75 -18.20
N VAL A 275 9.25 -9.44 -18.47
CA VAL A 275 8.16 -8.47 -18.24
C VAL A 275 6.91 -8.84 -19.05
N GLN A 276 7.09 -9.18 -20.33
CA GLN A 276 5.98 -9.55 -21.21
C GLN A 276 5.37 -10.91 -20.84
N THR A 277 6.19 -11.89 -20.45
CA THR A 277 5.71 -13.20 -19.98
C THR A 277 4.92 -13.05 -18.67
N ALA A 278 5.44 -12.27 -17.71
CA ALA A 278 4.75 -11.98 -16.45
C ALA A 278 3.40 -11.29 -16.69
N ASN A 279 3.34 -10.29 -17.58
CA ASN A 279 2.09 -9.63 -17.96
C ASN A 279 1.05 -10.61 -18.53
N ILE A 280 1.45 -11.48 -19.47
CA ILE A 280 0.54 -12.48 -20.06
C ILE A 280 0.07 -13.49 -19.00
N VAL A 281 0.96 -13.97 -18.12
CA VAL A 281 0.60 -14.88 -17.02
C VAL A 281 -0.41 -14.24 -16.07
N LEU A 282 -0.23 -12.97 -15.70
CA LEU A 282 -1.17 -12.23 -14.86
C LEU A 282 -2.53 -12.03 -15.54
N PHE A 283 -2.57 -11.77 -16.84
CA PHE A 283 -3.84 -11.74 -17.60
C PHE A 283 -4.57 -13.09 -17.60
N VAL A 284 -3.85 -14.19 -17.82
CA VAL A 284 -4.44 -15.54 -17.80
C VAL A 284 -4.96 -15.88 -16.40
N LEU A 285 -4.21 -15.54 -15.34
CA LEU A 285 -4.62 -15.74 -13.95
C LEU A 285 -5.85 -14.89 -13.59
N SER A 286 -5.88 -13.61 -13.98
CA SER A 286 -7.06 -12.75 -13.82
C SER A 286 -8.29 -13.33 -14.54
N GLY A 287 -8.12 -13.84 -15.76
CA GLY A 287 -9.20 -14.50 -16.51
C GLY A 287 -9.74 -15.74 -15.81
N PHE A 288 -8.86 -16.58 -15.27
CA PHE A 288 -9.25 -17.76 -14.49
C PHE A 288 -10.02 -17.37 -13.22
N VAL A 289 -9.48 -16.44 -12.41
CA VAL A 289 -10.14 -15.96 -11.19
C VAL A 289 -11.48 -15.30 -11.50
N ARG A 290 -11.58 -14.48 -12.54
CA ARG A 290 -12.86 -13.88 -13.00
C ARG A 290 -13.90 -14.94 -13.33
N ILE A 291 -13.54 -15.99 -14.09
CA ILE A 291 -14.47 -17.07 -14.43
C ILE A 291 -14.89 -17.83 -13.17
N SER A 292 -13.95 -18.17 -12.29
CA SER A 292 -14.25 -18.81 -11.00
C SER A 292 -15.20 -17.98 -10.14
N ASN A 293 -14.97 -16.67 -10.02
CA ASN A 293 -15.83 -15.77 -9.26
C ASN A 293 -17.26 -15.75 -9.82
N ASN A 294 -17.44 -15.63 -11.14
CA ASN A 294 -18.78 -15.65 -11.74
C ASN A 294 -19.51 -16.99 -11.53
N ILE A 295 -18.79 -18.12 -11.56
CA ILE A 295 -19.36 -19.44 -11.25
C ILE A 295 -19.76 -19.52 -9.78
N ILE A 296 -18.93 -19.01 -8.85
CA ILE A 296 -19.24 -18.96 -7.42
C ILE A 296 -20.48 -18.10 -7.17
N ASN A 297 -20.59 -16.90 -7.78
CA ASN A 297 -21.78 -16.04 -7.66
C ASN A 297 -23.06 -16.78 -8.03
N PHE A 298 -23.03 -17.45 -9.20
CA PHE A 298 -24.17 -18.18 -9.74
C PHE A 298 -24.60 -19.36 -8.85
N ILE A 299 -23.65 -20.05 -8.21
CA ILE A 299 -23.94 -21.18 -7.30
C ILE A 299 -24.35 -20.69 -5.90
N ALA A 300 -23.79 -19.56 -5.44
CA ALA A 300 -24.00 -19.03 -4.09
C ALA A 300 -25.35 -18.35 -3.90
N PHE A 301 -25.92 -17.79 -4.97
CA PHE A 301 -27.20 -17.06 -4.97
C PHE A 301 -28.12 -17.54 -6.09
N PRO A 302 -28.64 -18.79 -6.02
CA PRO A 302 -29.68 -19.25 -6.93
C PRO A 302 -31.00 -18.51 -6.64
N ASP A 303 -31.85 -18.35 -7.67
CA ASP A 303 -33.12 -17.58 -7.59
C ASP A 303 -34.21 -18.20 -6.67
N ASP A 304 -33.95 -19.35 -6.04
CA ASP A 304 -34.92 -20.08 -5.22
C ASP A 304 -34.95 -19.60 -3.75
N ASN A 305 -36.16 -19.56 -3.18
CA ASN A 305 -36.41 -19.10 -1.81
C ASN A 305 -35.67 -19.93 -0.73
N TYR A 306 -34.62 -19.36 -0.15
CA TYR A 306 -33.92 -19.92 1.01
C TYR A 306 -34.73 -19.80 2.33
N ASP A 307 -34.71 -20.86 3.15
CA ASP A 307 -35.41 -20.89 4.44
C ASP A 307 -34.61 -20.18 5.56
N THR A 308 -35.29 -19.32 6.30
CA THR A 308 -34.71 -18.09 6.89
C THR A 308 -33.77 -18.26 8.09
N GLN A 309 -33.60 -19.47 8.64
CA GLN A 309 -32.87 -19.66 9.90
C GLN A 309 -31.49 -20.31 9.77
N SER A 310 -31.24 -21.12 8.73
CA SER A 310 -29.88 -21.57 8.34
C SER A 310 -29.18 -20.60 7.39
N VAL A 311 -29.82 -19.47 7.09
CA VAL A 311 -29.38 -18.49 6.08
C VAL A 311 -28.16 -17.68 6.53
N THR A 312 -28.06 -17.32 7.81
CA THR A 312 -26.96 -16.47 8.31
C THR A 312 -25.59 -17.11 8.08
N SER A 313 -25.44 -18.40 8.42
CA SER A 313 -24.19 -19.14 8.23
C SER A 313 -23.75 -19.20 6.76
N HIS A 314 -24.66 -19.65 5.88
CA HIS A 314 -24.38 -19.83 4.47
C HIS A 314 -24.17 -18.51 3.73
N ILE A 315 -24.96 -17.47 4.02
CA ILE A 315 -24.75 -16.13 3.43
C ILE A 315 -23.43 -15.52 3.89
N LEU A 316 -23.12 -15.54 5.20
CA LEU A 316 -21.89 -14.95 5.72
C LEU A 316 -20.66 -15.60 5.07
N LYS A 317 -20.65 -16.93 4.98
CA LYS A 317 -19.60 -17.68 4.26
C LYS A 317 -19.52 -17.28 2.79
N ASN A 318 -20.63 -17.41 2.05
CA ASN A 318 -20.64 -17.20 0.60
C ASN A 318 -20.22 -15.78 0.22
N LEU A 319 -20.72 -14.77 0.92
CA LEU A 319 -20.31 -13.37 0.71
C LEU A 319 -18.85 -13.14 1.08
N ASN A 320 -18.36 -13.79 2.13
CA ASN A 320 -16.98 -13.65 2.58
C ASN A 320 -15.98 -14.30 1.60
N ASP A 321 -16.21 -15.55 1.20
CA ASP A 321 -15.38 -16.23 0.21
C ASP A 321 -15.33 -15.41 -1.08
N LEU A 322 -16.49 -14.90 -1.51
CA LEU A 322 -16.61 -14.05 -2.69
C LEU A 322 -15.89 -12.70 -2.54
N SER A 323 -15.99 -12.01 -1.39
CA SER A 323 -15.27 -10.75 -1.20
C SER A 323 -13.76 -10.95 -1.25
N THR A 324 -13.24 -12.02 -0.65
CA THR A 324 -11.81 -12.35 -0.72
C THR A 324 -11.37 -12.68 -2.14
N ALA A 325 -12.22 -13.33 -2.93
CA ALA A 325 -11.94 -13.66 -4.32
C ALA A 325 -12.03 -12.44 -5.27
N VAL A 326 -12.91 -11.47 -4.98
CA VAL A 326 -12.99 -10.17 -5.68
C VAL A 326 -11.78 -9.29 -5.34
N ASP A 327 -11.37 -9.23 -4.08
CA ASP A 327 -10.18 -8.49 -3.63
C ASP A 327 -8.89 -9.10 -4.22
N LEU A 328 -8.77 -10.44 -4.25
CA LEU A 328 -7.69 -11.14 -4.93
C LEU A 328 -7.65 -10.79 -6.43
N GLN A 329 -8.81 -10.78 -7.11
CA GLN A 329 -8.90 -10.39 -8.51
C GLN A 329 -8.44 -8.95 -8.72
N ALA A 330 -8.87 -8.00 -7.87
CA ALA A 330 -8.47 -6.60 -7.95
C ALA A 330 -6.95 -6.42 -7.73
N LYS A 331 -6.34 -7.18 -6.81
CA LYS A 331 -4.89 -7.21 -6.59
C LYS A 331 -4.13 -7.74 -7.80
N ILE A 332 -4.61 -8.82 -8.43
CA ILE A 332 -4.01 -9.37 -9.66
C ILE A 332 -4.13 -8.37 -10.82
N ASP A 333 -5.32 -7.76 -11.01
CA ASP A 333 -5.55 -6.75 -12.06
C ASP A 333 -4.69 -5.49 -11.83
N GLY A 334 -4.51 -5.06 -10.58
CA GLY A 334 -3.63 -3.94 -10.22
C GLY A 334 -2.15 -4.23 -10.49
N LEU A 335 -1.67 -5.42 -10.11
CA LEU A 335 -0.30 -5.86 -10.43
C LEU A 335 -0.10 -5.96 -11.96
N ASN A 336 -1.08 -6.50 -12.68
CA ASN A 336 -1.06 -6.59 -14.13
C ASN A 336 -0.99 -5.20 -14.80
N ALA A 337 -1.76 -4.22 -14.29
CA ALA A 337 -1.70 -2.83 -14.74
C ALA A 337 -0.32 -2.20 -14.48
N PHE A 338 0.33 -2.50 -13.36
CA PHE A 338 1.71 -2.08 -13.10
C PHE A 338 2.70 -2.65 -14.13
N PHE A 339 2.58 -3.94 -14.49
CA PHE A 339 3.40 -4.54 -15.56
C PHE A 339 3.13 -3.92 -16.94
N LEU A 340 1.89 -3.50 -17.25
CA LEU A 340 1.59 -2.76 -18.48
C LEU A 340 2.30 -1.39 -18.52
N TRP A 341 2.40 -0.68 -17.39
CA TRP A 341 3.17 0.56 -17.32
C TRP A 341 4.68 0.34 -17.51
N ILE A 342 5.24 -0.77 -17.00
CA ILE A 342 6.63 -1.15 -17.27
C ILE A 342 6.82 -1.51 -18.76
N GLU A 343 5.89 -2.25 -19.37
CA GLU A 343 5.95 -2.56 -20.80
C GLU A 343 5.87 -1.30 -21.66
N LEU A 344 5.07 -0.30 -21.27
CA LEU A 344 5.04 1.02 -21.92
C LEU A 344 6.43 1.70 -21.88
N GLY A 345 7.18 1.50 -20.79
CA GLY A 345 8.58 1.92 -20.64
C GLY A 345 9.52 1.45 -21.76
N ARG A 346 9.27 0.27 -22.35
CA ARG A 346 10.03 -0.25 -23.50
C ARG A 346 9.93 0.67 -24.72
N PHE A 347 8.74 1.24 -24.98
CA PHE A 347 8.52 2.14 -26.11
C PHE A 347 9.16 3.51 -25.86
N PHE A 348 9.11 4.05 -24.65
CA PHE A 348 9.80 5.30 -24.30
C PHE A 348 11.32 5.25 -24.54
N GLN A 349 11.94 4.09 -24.33
CA GLN A 349 13.37 3.88 -24.57
C GLN A 349 13.77 3.91 -26.06
N GLN A 350 12.79 3.75 -26.96
CA GLN A 350 12.99 3.82 -28.41
C GLN A 350 12.82 5.26 -28.95
N LEU A 351 12.26 6.19 -28.17
CA LEU A 351 12.00 7.56 -28.62
C LEU A 351 13.25 8.45 -28.67
N THR A 352 14.20 8.29 -27.74
CA THR A 352 15.44 9.08 -27.74
C THR A 352 16.63 8.27 -27.19
N GLY A 353 17.81 8.45 -27.79
CA GLY A 353 19.05 7.81 -27.32
C GLY A 353 19.43 8.17 -25.88
N ARG A 354 19.00 9.34 -25.37
CA ARG A 354 19.18 9.71 -23.95
C ARG A 354 18.40 8.78 -23.01
N LEU A 355 17.15 8.44 -23.34
CA LEU A 355 16.35 7.50 -22.56
C LEU A 355 16.88 6.07 -22.68
N THR A 356 17.40 5.67 -23.85
CA THR A 356 18.11 4.40 -24.03
C THR A 356 19.33 4.31 -23.11
N ARG A 357 20.16 5.36 -23.05
CA ARG A 357 21.34 5.44 -22.17
C ARG A 357 20.98 5.32 -20.69
N CYS A 358 19.94 6.03 -20.24
CA CYS A 358 19.45 5.93 -18.85
C CYS A 358 18.94 4.50 -18.53
N SER A 359 18.20 3.88 -19.45
CA SER A 359 17.76 2.48 -19.31
C SER A 359 18.94 1.52 -19.21
N LYS A 360 19.92 1.60 -20.13
CA LYS A 360 21.13 0.76 -20.11
C LYS A 360 21.95 0.99 -18.83
N THR A 361 22.01 2.23 -18.32
CA THR A 361 22.65 2.54 -17.04
C THR A 361 21.98 1.83 -15.87
N ILE A 362 20.65 1.90 -15.77
CA ILE A 362 19.88 1.22 -14.72
C ILE A 362 20.03 -0.30 -14.85
N ALA A 363 19.82 -0.86 -16.05
CA ALA A 363 19.91 -2.30 -16.29
C ALA A 363 21.30 -2.87 -15.95
N ASN A 364 22.37 -2.14 -16.26
CA ASN A 364 23.74 -2.56 -15.96
C ASN A 364 24.09 -2.39 -14.47
N SER A 365 23.46 -1.46 -13.73
CA SER A 365 23.74 -1.25 -12.30
C SER A 365 22.94 -2.13 -11.36
N VAL A 366 21.86 -2.80 -11.82
CA VAL A 366 21.01 -3.68 -11.00
C VAL A 366 21.83 -4.74 -10.23
N ALA A 367 22.82 -5.39 -10.85
CA ALA A 367 23.61 -6.42 -10.18
C ALA A 367 24.44 -5.87 -9.00
N ASP A 368 25.08 -4.71 -9.20
CA ASP A 368 25.87 -4.03 -8.17
C ASP A 368 24.96 -3.47 -7.07
N ILE A 369 23.81 -2.89 -7.43
CA ILE A 369 22.79 -2.40 -6.48
C ILE A 369 22.21 -3.54 -5.65
N CYS A 370 21.86 -4.69 -6.25
CA CYS A 370 21.36 -5.86 -5.52
C CYS A 370 22.42 -6.43 -4.56
N THR A 371 23.69 -6.46 -4.98
CA THR A 371 24.80 -6.88 -4.12
C THR A 371 24.95 -5.94 -2.93
N PHE A 372 24.92 -4.63 -3.15
CA PHE A 372 24.96 -3.64 -2.08
C PHE A 372 23.72 -3.71 -1.16
N ALA A 373 22.52 -3.88 -1.72
CA ALA A 373 21.28 -4.00 -0.95
C ALA A 373 21.27 -5.24 -0.04
N PHE A 374 21.87 -6.36 -0.47
CA PHE A 374 22.08 -7.53 0.38
C PHE A 374 23.06 -7.28 1.53
N LEU A 375 24.17 -6.56 1.27
CA LEU A 375 25.09 -6.15 2.34
C LEU A 375 24.42 -5.17 3.33
N PHE A 376 23.61 -4.25 2.83
CA PHE A 376 22.85 -3.31 3.65
C PHE A 376 21.75 -4.00 4.47
N SER A 377 21.05 -5.00 3.93
CA SER A 377 19.98 -5.69 4.66
C SER A 377 20.52 -6.49 5.85
N ILE A 378 21.73 -7.06 5.75
CA ILE A 378 22.42 -7.68 6.89
C ILE A 378 22.66 -6.66 8.02
N LEU A 379 23.11 -5.45 7.66
CA LEU A 379 23.32 -4.36 8.63
C LEU A 379 22.00 -3.89 9.25
N ALA A 380 20.98 -3.66 8.43
CA ALA A 380 19.64 -3.26 8.88
C ALA A 380 19.01 -4.29 9.81
N PHE A 381 19.17 -5.59 9.51
CA PHE A 381 18.66 -6.68 10.35
C PHE A 381 19.42 -6.78 11.69
N ALA A 382 20.73 -6.55 11.70
CA ALA A 382 21.50 -6.47 12.95
C ALA A 382 21.04 -5.30 13.84
N PHE A 383 20.77 -4.12 13.25
CA PHE A 383 20.16 -3.00 13.96
C PHE A 383 18.72 -3.31 14.44
N ALA A 384 17.93 -4.06 13.66
CA ALA A 384 16.58 -4.45 14.05
C ALA A 384 16.56 -5.39 15.27
N ILE A 385 17.48 -6.35 15.33
CA ILE A 385 17.66 -7.20 16.52
C ILE A 385 18.13 -6.36 17.72
N LEU A 386 19.08 -5.44 17.52
CA LEU A 386 19.58 -4.58 18.59
C LEU A 386 18.46 -3.68 19.18
N GLY A 387 17.65 -3.06 18.32
CA GLY A 387 16.51 -2.24 18.74
C GLY A 387 15.46 -3.04 19.50
N PHE A 388 15.09 -4.22 19.01
CA PHE A 388 14.18 -5.15 19.70
C PHE A 388 14.71 -5.52 21.10
N LEU A 389 15.99 -5.90 21.21
CA LEU A 389 16.59 -6.29 22.50
C LEU A 389 16.73 -5.14 23.50
N PHE A 390 16.95 -3.91 23.03
CA PHE A 390 17.15 -2.74 23.91
C PHE A 390 15.82 -2.08 24.31
N HIS A 391 14.86 -1.98 23.39
CA HIS A 391 13.67 -1.14 23.55
C HIS A 391 12.33 -1.85 23.30
N GLY A 392 12.33 -3.14 22.96
CA GLY A 392 11.10 -3.88 22.63
C GLY A 392 10.10 -4.05 23.78
N ASN A 393 10.53 -3.84 25.03
CA ASN A 393 9.65 -3.82 26.22
C ASN A 393 9.12 -2.41 26.54
N GLU A 394 9.67 -1.36 25.92
CA GLU A 394 9.39 0.05 26.22
C GLU A 394 8.55 0.73 25.13
N LEU A 395 8.70 0.28 23.88
CA LEU A 395 8.16 0.92 22.68
C LEU A 395 7.50 -0.10 21.75
N GLN A 396 6.29 0.20 21.29
CA GLN A 396 5.53 -0.68 20.39
C GLN A 396 6.22 -0.84 19.03
N GLU A 397 6.89 0.20 18.55
CA GLU A 397 7.70 0.22 17.33
C GLU A 397 8.85 -0.80 17.36
N PHE A 398 9.32 -1.15 18.56
CA PHE A 398 10.43 -2.08 18.78
C PHE A 398 9.97 -3.45 19.28
N SER A 399 8.66 -3.68 19.45
CA SER A 399 8.07 -4.88 20.08
C SER A 399 8.36 -6.21 19.37
N THR A 400 8.68 -6.18 18.07
CA THR A 400 9.10 -7.36 17.30
C THR A 400 10.24 -6.98 16.36
N VAL A 401 11.02 -7.96 15.89
CA VAL A 401 12.10 -7.72 14.93
C VAL A 401 11.54 -7.16 13.60
N THR A 402 10.35 -7.58 13.18
CA THR A 402 9.66 -7.06 11.99
C THR A 402 9.26 -5.59 12.19
N ASN A 403 8.57 -5.27 13.29
CA ASN A 403 8.18 -3.89 13.62
C ASN A 403 9.41 -2.97 13.73
N CYS A 404 10.49 -3.47 14.33
CA CYS A 404 11.74 -2.74 14.41
C CYS A 404 12.37 -2.52 13.02
N ALA A 405 12.37 -3.52 12.14
CA ALA A 405 12.90 -3.38 10.77
C ALA A 405 12.10 -2.35 9.97
N GLU A 406 10.76 -2.37 10.05
CA GLU A 406 9.91 -1.36 9.43
C GLU A 406 10.13 0.05 9.99
N THR A 407 10.28 0.16 11.32
CA THR A 407 10.54 1.43 12.01
C THR A 407 11.88 2.01 11.58
N LEU A 408 12.92 1.17 11.49
CA LEU A 408 14.23 1.57 10.98
C LEU A 408 14.16 2.02 9.52
N LEU A 409 13.43 1.31 8.65
CA LEU A 409 13.21 1.71 7.26
C LEU A 409 12.44 3.04 7.14
N ARG A 410 11.37 3.24 7.91
CA ARG A 410 10.62 4.51 7.97
C ARG A 410 11.52 5.67 8.43
N ALA A 411 12.32 5.44 9.47
CA ALA A 411 13.27 6.42 9.98
C ALA A 411 14.28 6.90 8.92
N MET A 412 14.69 6.04 7.96
CA MET A 412 15.59 6.44 6.86
C MET A 412 15.00 7.55 5.97
N TYR A 413 13.67 7.65 5.88
CA TYR A 413 12.96 8.69 5.13
C TYR A 413 12.54 9.88 6.01
N GLY A 414 12.95 9.91 7.28
CA GLY A 414 12.59 10.94 8.26
C GLY A 414 11.27 10.67 8.99
N ASP A 415 10.57 9.57 8.69
CA ASP A 415 9.36 9.15 9.40
C ASP A 415 9.74 8.35 10.66
N ALA A 416 10.04 9.07 11.74
CA ALA A 416 10.34 8.48 13.05
C ALA A 416 9.68 9.29 14.18
N ASN A 417 9.02 8.58 15.10
CA ASN A 417 8.38 9.19 16.26
C ASN A 417 9.41 9.49 17.37
N PHE A 418 10.25 10.51 17.15
CA PHE A 418 11.25 10.94 18.13
C PHE A 418 10.66 11.32 19.50
N SER A 419 9.40 11.74 19.54
CA SER A 419 8.70 12.14 20.78
C SER A 419 8.58 10.95 21.73
N ASP A 420 7.95 9.86 21.29
CA ASP A 420 7.73 8.70 22.15
C ASP A 420 9.04 7.96 22.44
N ILE A 421 9.95 7.87 21.48
CA ILE A 421 11.29 7.29 21.69
C ILE A 421 12.05 8.05 22.80
N THR A 422 12.04 9.38 22.79
CA THR A 422 12.72 10.18 23.82
C THR A 422 11.98 10.11 25.17
N LYS A 423 10.65 9.98 25.15
CA LYS A 423 9.80 9.92 26.35
C LYS A 423 9.92 8.60 27.12
N TYR A 424 9.91 7.47 26.44
CA TYR A 424 9.92 6.15 27.07
C TYR A 424 11.33 5.54 27.16
N ALA A 425 12.11 5.57 26.08
CA ALA A 425 13.47 4.99 26.00
C ALA A 425 14.61 5.98 26.32
N GLY A 426 14.27 7.25 26.59
CA GLY A 426 15.20 8.26 27.10
C GLY A 426 16.41 8.54 26.19
N PRO A 427 17.56 8.93 26.77
CA PRO A 427 18.79 9.21 26.01
C PRO A 427 19.30 8.02 25.18
N SER A 428 19.05 6.79 25.64
CA SER A 428 19.42 5.55 24.95
C SER A 428 18.67 5.37 23.63
N GLY A 429 17.34 5.53 23.64
CA GLY A 429 16.53 5.44 22.41
C GLY A 429 16.88 6.55 21.41
N PHE A 430 17.10 7.77 21.90
CA PHE A 430 17.56 8.87 21.06
C PHE A 430 18.94 8.59 20.42
N ALA A 431 19.90 8.11 21.21
CA ALA A 431 21.23 7.76 20.71
C ALA A 431 21.19 6.60 19.70
N PHE A 432 20.37 5.57 19.93
CA PHE A 432 20.17 4.45 19.02
C PHE A 432 19.65 4.91 17.66
N ILE A 433 18.57 5.71 17.63
CA ILE A 433 18.03 6.27 16.37
C ILE A 433 19.04 7.21 15.70
N LEU A 434 19.71 8.08 16.45
CA LEU A 434 20.71 9.00 15.88
C LEU A 434 21.85 8.24 15.19
N ILE A 435 22.36 7.17 15.81
CA ILE A 435 23.38 6.30 15.22
C ILE A 435 22.83 5.62 13.95
N TRP A 436 21.62 5.07 14.01
CA TRP A 436 20.97 4.48 12.83
C TRP A 436 20.82 5.48 11.68
N LEU A 437 20.37 6.70 11.93
CA LEU A 437 20.19 7.74 10.92
C LEU A 437 21.53 8.14 10.29
N LEU A 438 22.57 8.31 11.10
CA LEU A 438 23.92 8.60 10.60
C LEU A 438 24.45 7.46 9.73
N VAL A 439 24.35 6.20 10.18
CA VAL A 439 24.83 5.03 9.43
C VAL A 439 24.02 4.82 8.15
N SER A 440 22.69 4.82 8.23
CA SER A 440 21.81 4.53 7.09
C SER A 440 21.86 5.60 6.01
N SER A 441 21.87 6.90 6.37
CA SER A 441 21.99 7.99 5.40
C SER A 441 23.38 8.05 4.74
N THR A 442 24.45 7.86 5.51
CA THR A 442 25.82 7.90 4.95
C THR A 442 26.17 6.68 4.12
N VAL A 443 25.63 5.50 4.44
CA VAL A 443 25.90 4.26 3.70
C VAL A 443 24.94 4.11 2.50
N LEU A 444 23.62 4.13 2.70
CA LEU A 444 22.68 3.78 1.62
C LEU A 444 22.73 4.76 0.45
N LEU A 445 22.52 6.06 0.72
CA LEU A 445 22.37 7.06 -0.33
C LEU A 445 23.69 7.25 -1.11
N ASN A 446 24.81 7.40 -0.40
CA ASN A 446 26.10 7.68 -1.03
C ASN A 446 26.60 6.50 -1.86
N MET A 447 26.46 5.25 -1.39
CA MET A 447 26.86 4.07 -2.16
C MET A 447 25.96 3.85 -3.37
N THR A 448 24.63 3.95 -3.21
CA THR A 448 23.68 3.76 -4.33
C THR A 448 23.90 4.80 -5.43
N VAL A 449 24.05 6.08 -5.06
CA VAL A 449 24.39 7.16 -6.00
C VAL A 449 25.77 6.94 -6.63
N GLY A 450 26.76 6.49 -5.86
CA GLY A 450 28.09 6.15 -6.37
C GLY A 450 28.05 5.07 -7.45
N ILE A 451 27.36 3.96 -7.21
CA ILE A 451 27.18 2.86 -8.17
C ILE A 451 26.52 3.36 -9.46
N ILE A 452 25.42 4.13 -9.34
CA ILE A 452 24.70 4.66 -10.51
C ILE A 452 25.58 5.62 -11.32
N ILE A 453 26.32 6.52 -10.67
CA ILE A 453 27.23 7.46 -11.35
C ILE A 453 28.37 6.72 -12.06
N ASP A 454 28.94 5.69 -11.43
CA ASP A 454 30.01 4.91 -12.04
C ASP A 454 29.51 4.11 -13.26
N THR A 455 28.38 3.41 -13.13
CA THR A 455 27.75 2.72 -14.26
C THR A 455 27.37 3.69 -15.39
N TYR A 456 26.89 4.90 -15.07
CA TYR A 456 26.57 5.93 -16.07
C TYR A 456 27.80 6.35 -16.88
N ARG A 457 28.96 6.50 -16.22
CA ARG A 457 30.24 6.81 -16.88
C ARG A 457 30.64 5.69 -17.83
N ARG A 458 30.66 4.44 -17.35
CA ARG A 458 30.96 3.26 -18.18
C ARG A 458 30.06 3.17 -19.42
N VAL A 459 28.74 3.33 -19.24
CA VAL A 459 27.78 3.27 -20.35
C VAL A 459 27.94 4.44 -21.33
N LYS A 460 28.31 5.64 -20.85
CA LYS A 460 28.64 6.78 -21.71
C LYS A 460 29.91 6.53 -22.53
N GLU A 461 30.96 6.01 -21.89
CA GLU A 461 32.24 5.67 -22.54
C GLU A 461 32.07 4.56 -23.59
N ASP A 462 31.29 3.50 -23.29
CA ASP A 462 30.88 2.46 -24.24
C ASP A 462 30.23 3.04 -25.50
N GLU A 463 29.34 4.04 -25.35
CA GLU A 463 28.66 4.67 -26.47
C GLU A 463 29.60 5.56 -27.29
N GLU A 464 30.48 6.32 -26.64
CA GLU A 464 31.49 7.16 -27.31
C GLU A 464 32.52 6.30 -28.08
N GLN A 465 32.94 5.16 -27.52
CA GLN A 465 33.79 4.18 -28.21
C GLN A 465 33.07 3.46 -29.37
N ASN A 466 31.76 3.18 -29.25
CA ASN A 466 31.00 2.62 -30.37
C ASN A 466 30.75 3.63 -31.49
N ILE A 467 30.68 4.94 -31.20
CA ILE A 467 30.64 5.99 -32.23
C ILE A 467 31.99 6.10 -32.97
N GLN A 468 33.11 5.74 -32.32
CA GLN A 468 34.43 5.68 -32.96
C GLN A 468 34.67 4.43 -33.82
N ARG A 469 33.80 3.41 -33.76
CA ARG A 469 33.73 2.42 -34.83
C ARG A 469 33.02 3.09 -36.02
N PRO A 470 33.70 3.31 -37.16
CA PRO A 470 33.05 3.94 -38.30
C PRO A 470 31.81 3.12 -38.68
N SER A 471 30.67 3.78 -38.86
CA SER A 471 29.48 3.12 -39.38
C SER A 471 29.82 2.49 -40.74
N LEU A 472 29.14 1.40 -41.09
CA LEU A 472 29.39 0.70 -42.36
C LEU A 472 29.32 1.66 -43.56
N LEU A 473 28.45 2.68 -43.45
CA LEU A 473 28.31 3.82 -44.35
C LEU A 473 29.51 4.78 -44.35
N MET A 474 30.14 5.09 -43.20
CA MET A 474 31.37 5.89 -43.14
C MET A 474 32.60 5.14 -43.67
N THR A 475 32.71 3.83 -43.43
CA THR A 475 33.73 3.01 -44.13
C THR A 475 33.49 3.00 -45.63
N MET A 476 32.25 2.73 -46.08
CA MET A 476 31.89 2.76 -47.50
C MET A 476 32.16 4.13 -48.14
N ILE A 477 31.86 5.24 -47.47
CA ILE A 477 32.19 6.60 -47.97
C ILE A 477 33.71 6.81 -47.99
N SER A 478 34.46 6.32 -47.00
CA SER A 478 35.93 6.43 -47.01
C SER A 478 36.57 5.58 -48.13
N ASP A 479 36.03 4.40 -48.39
CA ASP A 479 36.52 3.49 -49.43
C ASP A 479 36.09 3.96 -50.82
N PHE A 480 34.88 4.52 -50.96
CA PHE A 480 34.42 5.21 -52.18
C PHE A 480 35.25 6.47 -52.46
N ASN A 481 35.57 7.29 -51.45
CA ASN A 481 36.47 8.42 -51.61
C ASN A 481 37.89 7.99 -51.99
N LYS A 482 38.44 6.91 -51.42
CA LYS A 482 39.73 6.34 -51.87
C LYS A 482 39.68 5.78 -53.30
N MET A 483 38.51 5.31 -53.75
CA MET A 483 38.29 4.78 -55.09
C MET A 483 38.17 5.89 -56.15
N PHE A 484 37.61 7.05 -55.79
CA PHE A 484 37.47 8.21 -56.68
C PHE A 484 38.61 9.23 -56.57
N ASN A 485 39.35 9.24 -55.46
CA ASN A 485 40.47 10.12 -55.22
C ASN A 485 41.59 9.32 -54.53
N PRO A 486 42.30 8.45 -55.27
CA PRO A 486 43.48 7.76 -54.75
C PRO A 486 44.51 8.82 -54.28
N PRO A 487 45.33 8.52 -53.26
CA PRO A 487 46.43 9.40 -52.90
C PRO A 487 47.40 9.52 -54.08
N ASP A 488 47.79 10.75 -54.42
CA ASP A 488 48.78 11.01 -55.48
C ASP A 488 50.14 10.42 -55.06
N GLU A 489 50.47 9.22 -55.56
CA GLU A 489 51.77 8.57 -55.34
C GLU A 489 52.93 9.27 -56.10
N GLU A 490 52.63 10.30 -56.90
CA GLU A 490 53.60 11.13 -57.63
C GLU A 490 53.89 12.47 -56.91
N ARG A 491 54.42 12.43 -55.67
CA ARG A 491 55.09 13.63 -55.10
C ARG A 491 56.29 13.44 -54.17
N ASP A 492 56.74 12.22 -53.92
CA ASP A 492 57.93 11.98 -53.09
C ASP A 492 59.23 11.68 -53.88
N GLU A 493 59.16 11.34 -55.18
CA GLU A 493 60.37 11.16 -56.01
C GLU A 493 61.05 12.48 -56.44
N GLN A 494 60.37 13.64 -56.33
CA GLN A 494 60.97 14.95 -56.65
C GLN A 494 61.54 15.71 -55.44
N LYS A 495 61.40 15.19 -54.21
CA LYS A 495 62.04 15.78 -53.01
C LYS A 495 63.31 15.06 -52.56
N SER A 496 63.48 13.79 -52.91
CA SER A 496 64.68 13.02 -52.54
C SER A 496 65.93 13.37 -53.36
N SER A 497 65.80 14.16 -54.44
CA SER A 497 66.89 14.50 -55.36
C SER A 497 67.56 15.88 -55.13
N GLU A 498 66.99 16.77 -54.31
CA GLU A 498 67.61 18.05 -53.94
C GLU A 498 68.34 18.05 -52.57
N GLU A 499 67.99 17.15 -51.64
CA GLU A 499 68.63 17.11 -50.30
C GLU A 499 69.87 16.20 -50.22
N ALA A 500 70.24 15.52 -51.30
CA ALA A 500 71.34 14.52 -51.32
C ALA A 500 72.72 15.05 -51.78
N THR A 501 72.85 16.31 -52.18
CA THR A 501 74.07 16.85 -52.83
C THR A 501 74.78 18.00 -52.08
N THR A 502 74.46 18.22 -50.80
CA THR A 502 75.03 19.35 -50.00
C THR A 502 75.42 18.98 -48.56
N SER A 503 76.22 17.92 -48.36
CA SER A 503 76.81 17.64 -47.03
C SER A 503 78.14 16.84 -47.02
N VAL A 504 79.12 17.19 -47.87
CA VAL A 504 80.52 16.74 -47.63
C VAL A 504 81.54 17.85 -47.91
N VAL A 505 82.51 17.98 -46.99
CA VAL A 505 83.73 18.81 -47.05
C VAL A 505 83.56 20.33 -46.97
N GLN A 506 83.69 20.88 -45.75
CA GLN A 506 84.88 21.70 -45.45
C GLN A 506 85.17 21.79 -43.94
N SER A 507 86.41 21.51 -43.59
CA SER A 507 86.94 21.56 -42.22
C SER A 507 88.11 22.55 -42.14
N GLY A 508 88.13 23.37 -41.10
CA GLY A 508 89.35 24.07 -40.65
C GLY A 508 89.36 25.59 -40.89
N GLY A 509 89.46 26.35 -39.79
CA GLY A 509 89.63 27.80 -39.80
C GLY A 509 89.29 28.43 -38.46
N TRP A 510 90.28 28.65 -37.61
CA TRP A 510 90.12 29.27 -36.28
C TRP A 510 90.12 30.81 -36.37
N ASN A 511 89.30 31.50 -35.56
CA ASN A 511 89.77 32.40 -34.48
C ASN A 511 88.68 33.32 -33.87
N LEU A 512 88.72 33.46 -32.53
CA LEU A 512 88.63 34.68 -31.69
C LEU A 512 87.50 35.71 -31.95
N SER A 513 86.80 36.28 -30.97
CA SER A 513 86.92 36.37 -29.50
C SER A 513 85.52 36.66 -28.89
N GLY A 514 85.16 36.19 -27.69
CA GLY A 514 85.29 36.95 -26.42
C GLY A 514 84.15 37.97 -26.24
N SER A 515 83.13 37.73 -25.42
CA SER A 515 83.08 37.87 -23.94
C SER A 515 83.08 39.35 -23.48
N ASP A 516 82.28 39.82 -22.52
CA ASP A 516 81.11 39.29 -21.79
C ASP A 516 80.39 40.52 -21.16
N ASP A 517 79.64 40.32 -20.07
CA ASP A 517 79.18 41.31 -19.06
C ASP A 517 77.74 41.85 -19.18
N ASP A 518 76.86 41.03 -18.61
CA ASP A 518 75.93 41.37 -17.52
C ASP A 518 74.76 42.35 -17.73
N ALA A 519 73.57 41.78 -17.55
CA ALA A 519 72.31 42.47 -17.45
C ALA A 519 72.03 42.92 -16.00
N GLU A 520 71.75 44.21 -15.80
CA GLU A 520 71.18 44.71 -14.54
C GLU A 520 69.69 45.06 -14.62
N VAL A 521 69.04 44.80 -13.49
CA VAL A 521 67.61 44.97 -13.22
C VAL A 521 67.24 46.45 -13.11
N SER A 522 66.12 46.87 -13.72
CA SER A 522 65.41 48.09 -13.28
C SER A 522 63.89 48.03 -13.51
N HIS A 523 63.16 48.82 -12.73
CA HIS A 523 61.70 48.74 -12.58
C HIS A 523 60.90 49.46 -13.68
N GLY A 524 59.77 48.84 -14.05
CA GLY A 524 58.40 49.39 -14.05
C GLY A 524 58.08 50.85 -14.41
N GLY A 525 56.96 51.03 -15.13
CA GLY A 525 56.03 52.12 -14.79
C GLY A 525 55.60 53.13 -15.87
N SER A 526 54.65 52.71 -16.72
CA SER A 526 53.38 53.43 -16.96
C SER A 526 53.28 54.65 -17.91
N ILE A 527 52.04 54.81 -18.44
CA ILE A 527 51.27 56.04 -18.75
C ILE A 527 51.32 56.69 -20.17
N HIS A 528 50.10 56.77 -20.77
CA HIS A 528 49.56 57.74 -21.77
C HIS A 528 50.06 57.71 -23.24
N SER A 529 49.28 58.09 -24.27
CA SER A 529 47.80 58.35 -24.42
C SER A 529 47.40 58.68 -25.88
N ARG A 530 46.17 58.34 -26.33
CA ARG A 530 45.29 59.01 -27.37
C ARG A 530 45.89 59.38 -28.77
N THR A 531 45.23 59.60 -29.91
CA THR A 531 43.83 59.84 -30.43
C THR A 531 43.94 59.80 -31.99
N ASP A 532 42.96 59.59 -32.88
CA ASP A 532 41.56 59.10 -32.87
C ASP A 532 41.08 58.92 -34.37
N LEU A 533 39.77 58.75 -34.64
CA LEU A 533 39.07 58.83 -35.98
C LEU A 533 39.33 57.67 -36.99
N SER A 534 38.37 57.15 -37.78
CA SER A 534 36.89 57.29 -37.85
C SER A 534 36.29 56.25 -38.84
N GLY A 535 34.99 55.89 -38.75
CA GLY A 535 34.25 55.24 -39.86
C GLY A 535 33.25 54.11 -39.52
N ASN A 536 31.94 54.42 -39.54
CA ASN A 536 30.80 53.52 -39.24
C ASN A 536 30.67 52.23 -40.09
N ILE A 537 30.34 51.11 -39.45
CA ILE A 537 29.24 50.19 -39.86
C ILE A 537 28.46 49.75 -38.59
N LYS A 538 27.13 49.65 -38.67
CA LYS A 538 26.22 49.42 -37.50
C LYS A 538 26.19 47.97 -37.04
N ALA A 539 26.11 47.77 -35.72
CA ALA A 539 25.83 46.47 -35.09
C ALA A 539 24.31 46.19 -34.97
N PRO A 540 23.87 44.93 -34.99
CA PRO A 540 22.56 44.52 -34.47
C PRO A 540 22.57 44.52 -32.93
N THR A 541 21.47 44.97 -32.33
CA THR A 541 21.30 45.11 -30.87
C THR A 541 21.21 43.76 -30.16
N VAL A 542 22.10 43.53 -29.20
CA VAL A 542 21.96 42.47 -28.19
C VAL A 542 21.06 42.98 -27.06
N THR A 543 19.94 42.31 -26.80
CA THR A 543 19.10 42.57 -25.63
C THR A 543 19.75 41.98 -24.36
N PRO A 544 19.88 42.74 -23.26
CA PRO A 544 20.36 42.18 -22.00
C PRO A 544 19.38 41.17 -21.41
N TRP A 545 19.90 40.09 -20.86
CA TRP A 545 19.15 39.08 -20.12
C TRP A 545 18.56 39.70 -18.85
N LYS A 546 17.24 39.60 -18.64
CA LYS A 546 16.59 40.04 -17.38
C LYS A 546 16.63 38.90 -16.36
N PRO A 547 16.95 39.18 -15.08
CA PRO A 547 16.76 38.20 -14.02
C PRO A 547 15.27 37.94 -13.78
N TRP A 548 14.93 36.70 -13.42
CA TRP A 548 13.59 36.36 -12.95
C TRP A 548 13.35 37.03 -11.59
N GLN A 549 12.34 37.89 -11.52
CA GLN A 549 11.77 38.37 -10.25
C GLN A 549 10.46 37.62 -10.00
N ASP A 550 10.17 37.38 -8.73
CA ASP A 550 9.06 36.56 -8.27
C ASP A 550 7.70 37.06 -8.79
N LYS A 551 6.96 36.15 -9.43
CA LYS A 551 5.52 36.30 -9.63
C LYS A 551 4.79 35.41 -8.62
N ILE A 552 4.38 36.05 -7.54
CA ILE A 552 3.38 35.51 -6.61
C ILE A 552 2.09 35.26 -7.42
N TYR A 553 1.62 34.02 -7.43
CA TYR A 553 0.27 33.69 -7.90
C TYR A 553 -0.73 33.92 -6.75
N PRO A 554 -1.90 34.51 -7.01
CA PRO A 554 -2.95 34.62 -6.00
C PRO A 554 -3.64 33.26 -5.78
N GLU A 555 -3.99 32.96 -4.53
CA GLU A 555 -4.76 31.77 -4.14
C GLU A 555 -6.22 31.85 -4.60
N PRO A 556 -6.87 30.71 -4.92
CA PRO A 556 -8.28 30.68 -5.25
C PRO A 556 -9.17 30.59 -3.98
N GLY A 557 -9.76 31.72 -3.60
CA GLY A 557 -11.12 31.81 -3.05
C GLY A 557 -11.44 31.08 -1.73
N GLN A 558 -11.28 31.78 -0.61
CA GLN A 558 -12.21 31.66 0.52
C GLN A 558 -13.33 32.70 0.33
N GLU A 559 -14.59 32.29 0.36
CA GLU A 559 -15.72 33.23 0.41
C GLU A 559 -15.87 33.84 1.81
N GLU A 560 -16.22 35.12 1.85
CA GLU A 560 -16.20 35.95 3.05
C GLU A 560 -17.29 35.56 4.07
N VAL A 561 -16.90 35.53 5.34
CA VAL A 561 -17.81 35.53 6.48
C VAL A 561 -17.71 36.89 7.18
N ASP A 562 -18.87 37.47 7.49
CA ASP A 562 -19.12 38.66 8.30
C ASP A 562 -18.62 40.04 7.81
N ALA A 563 -19.58 40.90 7.41
CA ALA A 563 -20.03 41.99 8.29
C ALA A 563 -21.16 42.87 7.71
N VAL A 564 -22.42 42.66 8.15
CA VAL A 564 -23.38 43.77 8.35
C VAL A 564 -24.28 43.50 9.56
N GLN A 565 -23.85 43.95 10.75
CA GLN A 565 -24.81 44.32 11.79
C GLN A 565 -25.33 45.73 11.50
N SER A 566 -26.62 45.88 11.19
CA SER A 566 -27.50 46.94 11.74
C SER A 566 -28.82 47.08 10.95
N ARG A 567 -29.95 46.81 11.62
CA ARG A 567 -31.23 47.57 11.61
C ARG A 567 -32.40 46.71 12.13
N ARG A 568 -32.90 47.06 13.32
CA ARG A 568 -34.36 47.15 13.57
C ARG A 568 -34.78 48.59 13.26
N PRO A 569 -36.03 48.86 12.83
CA PRO A 569 -37.22 48.94 13.72
C PRO A 569 -38.28 47.88 13.35
N GLU A 570 -39.02 47.28 14.29
CA GLU A 570 -40.24 47.77 15.00
C GLU A 570 -41.55 47.76 14.18
N ASN A 571 -42.48 46.92 14.66
CA ASN A 571 -43.94 47.00 14.72
C ASN A 571 -44.71 47.93 13.77
N ILE A 572 -45.63 47.34 12.98
CA ILE A 572 -47.02 47.81 12.87
C ILE A 572 -47.93 46.58 13.05
N ALA A 573 -49.07 46.76 13.73
CA ALA A 573 -50.03 45.71 14.09
C ALA A 573 -51.34 45.83 13.29
N ASP A 574 -52.24 44.86 13.54
CA ASP A 574 -53.67 44.84 13.24
C ASP A 574 -54.04 44.70 11.73
N ASP A 575 -55.10 43.98 11.32
CA ASP A 575 -56.28 43.55 12.09
C ASP A 575 -56.97 42.29 11.49
N ALA A 576 -57.52 41.42 12.37
CA ALA A 576 -58.70 40.52 12.29
C ALA A 576 -59.03 39.66 11.01
N ILE A 577 -59.84 38.58 11.01
CA ILE A 577 -61.02 38.11 11.80
C ILE A 577 -61.07 36.55 11.87
N MET A 578 -61.70 36.03 12.95
CA MET A 578 -62.44 34.75 13.21
C MET A 578 -62.78 33.79 12.02
N ASP A 579 -63.12 32.49 12.13
CA ASP A 579 -63.65 31.56 13.17
C ASP A 579 -63.16 30.11 12.82
N GLY A 580 -63.29 29.02 13.60
CA GLY A 580 -63.84 28.80 14.94
C GLY A 580 -63.99 27.29 15.27
N ALA A 581 -63.96 26.96 16.57
CA ALA A 581 -64.50 25.80 17.31
C ALA A 581 -64.37 24.32 16.83
N ALA A 582 -64.42 23.41 17.81
CA ALA A 582 -64.45 21.94 17.68
C ALA A 582 -65.78 21.37 18.20
N GLU A 583 -66.17 20.16 17.74
CA GLU A 583 -66.94 19.10 18.43
C GLU A 583 -67.10 17.91 17.43
N VAL A 584 -66.77 16.64 17.74
CA VAL A 584 -67.43 15.62 18.61
C VAL A 584 -68.66 14.93 17.96
N ALA A 585 -68.63 13.58 17.94
CA ALA A 585 -69.74 12.64 17.69
C ALA A 585 -70.38 12.67 16.28
N SER A 586 -71.05 11.64 15.73
CA SER A 586 -71.06 10.16 15.83
C SER A 586 -72.26 9.69 14.99
N ALA A 587 -72.09 8.65 14.15
CA ALA A 587 -73.12 7.74 13.62
C ALA A 587 -74.35 8.28 12.82
N ASP A 588 -74.50 7.74 11.61
CA ASP A 588 -75.72 7.26 10.94
C ASP A 588 -77.05 8.05 11.00
N HIS A 589 -77.44 8.70 9.87
CA HIS A 589 -78.47 8.16 8.95
C HIS A 589 -78.83 9.12 7.79
N ALA A 590 -79.34 8.51 6.70
CA ALA A 590 -80.02 9.09 5.52
C ALA A 590 -79.12 9.70 4.42
#